data_AF-A0A8K0G5E3-F1
#
_entry.id   AF-A0A8K0G5E3-F1
#
_cell.length_a   1.000
_cell.length_b   1.000
_cell.length_c   1.000
_cell.angle_alpha   90.00
_cell.angle_beta   90.00
_cell.angle_gamma   90.00
#
_symmetry.space_group_name_H-M   'P 1'
#
loop_
_entity.id
_entity.type
_entity.pdbx_description
1 polymer ?
#
loop_
_entity_poly.entity_id
_entity_poly.type
_entity_poly.pdbx_seq_one_letter_code
_entity_poly.pdbx_strand_id
1 'polypeptide(L)'
;MQDVVRAAESTLGCRQNNKKRHWFDLECEEVIKIKSDARMRWMRLKNKADHDIHNQRRTKTNELCKQKKQKWINETMQEIENENRKNNSTPLYKFLKMKRRARRP
;
A
#
# COMPACT_ATOMS: atom_id res chain seq x y z
N MET A 1 -11.31 3.60 25.77
CA MET A 1 -11.21 3.50 24.29
C MET A 1 -10.89 2.08 23.80
N GLN A 2 -10.41 1.17 24.65
CA GLN A 2 -10.20 -0.25 24.30
C GLN A 2 -11.52 -1.04 24.22
N ASP A 3 -12.54 -0.68 25.00
CA ASP A 3 -13.81 -1.43 25.04
C ASP A 3 -14.63 -1.34 23.75
N VAL A 4 -14.61 -0.18 23.09
CA VAL A 4 -15.30 0.02 21.80
C VAL A 4 -14.64 -0.82 20.69
N VAL A 5 -13.31 -0.94 20.71
CA VAL A 5 -12.59 -1.75 19.73
C VAL A 5 -12.87 -3.24 19.95
N ARG A 6 -12.80 -3.73 21.19
CA ARG A 6 -13.13 -5.13 21.51
C ARG A 6 -14.59 -5.48 21.18
N ALA A 7 -15.52 -4.58 21.49
CA ALA A 7 -16.93 -4.77 21.13
C ALA A 7 -17.09 -4.82 19.61
N ALA A 8 -16.46 -3.92 18.86
CA ALA A 8 -16.51 -3.94 17.40
C ALA A 8 -15.88 -5.20 16.80
N GLU A 9 -14.76 -5.67 17.33
CA GLU A 9 -14.10 -6.91 16.90
C GLU A 9 -14.98 -8.14 17.15
N SER A 10 -15.65 -8.17 18.31
CA SER A 10 -16.58 -9.24 18.68
C SER A 10 -17.82 -9.29 17.78
N THR A 11 -18.37 -8.13 17.40
CA THR A 11 -19.66 -8.06 16.68
C THR A 11 -19.47 -8.08 15.15
N LEU A 12 -18.40 -7.47 14.64
CA LEU A 12 -18.18 -7.30 13.19
C LEU A 12 -17.10 -8.25 12.65
N GLY A 13 -16.24 -8.80 13.51
CA GLY A 13 -15.07 -9.57 13.12
C GLY A 13 -13.98 -8.73 12.43
N CYS A 14 -12.75 -9.25 12.41
CA CYS A 14 -11.63 -8.63 11.70
C CYS A 14 -11.49 -9.23 10.29
N ARG A 15 -11.92 -8.47 9.26
CA ARG A 15 -11.63 -8.86 7.87
C ARG A 15 -10.16 -8.59 7.55
N GLN A 16 -9.33 -9.63 7.56
CA GLN A 16 -7.96 -9.52 7.06
C GLN A 16 -7.98 -9.23 5.56
N ASN A 17 -7.61 -8.00 5.18
CA ASN A 17 -7.51 -7.62 3.77
C ASN A 17 -6.17 -8.09 3.19
N ASN A 18 -5.99 -9.41 3.11
CA ASN A 18 -4.75 -10.05 2.64
C ASN A 18 -4.61 -10.04 1.12
N LYS A 19 -4.84 -8.89 0.47
CA LYS A 19 -4.29 -8.72 -0.89
C LYS A 19 -2.83 -8.34 -0.75
N LYS A 20 -1.98 -9.32 -0.49
CA LYS A 20 -0.51 -9.19 -0.63
C LYS A 20 -0.26 -8.68 -2.04
N ARG A 21 0.05 -7.39 -2.17
CA ARG A 21 0.46 -6.83 -3.45
C ARG A 21 1.91 -7.25 -3.62
N HIS A 22 2.28 -7.85 -4.76
CA HIS A 22 3.64 -8.34 -4.97
C HIS A 22 4.73 -7.27 -4.78
N TRP A 23 4.40 -5.98 -4.96
CA TRP A 23 5.31 -4.86 -4.75
C TRP A 23 5.32 -4.30 -3.32
N PHE A 24 4.42 -4.75 -2.45
CA PHE A 24 4.25 -4.24 -1.10
C PHE A 24 4.91 -5.20 -0.12
N ASP A 25 6.01 -4.76 0.45
CA ASP A 25 6.89 -5.55 1.31
C ASP A 25 6.96 -5.00 2.74
N LEU A 26 7.76 -5.66 3.58
CA LEU A 26 7.92 -5.30 5.00
C LEU A 26 8.38 -3.86 5.19
N GLU A 27 9.22 -3.34 4.29
CA GLU A 27 9.67 -1.95 4.35
C GLU A 27 8.49 -0.99 4.13
N CYS A 28 7.58 -1.28 3.18
CA CYS A 28 6.34 -0.51 3.00
C CYS A 28 5.47 -0.53 4.26
N GLU A 29 5.37 -1.67 4.93
CA GLU A 29 4.61 -1.82 6.18
C GLU A 29 5.22 -0.96 7.29
N GLU A 30 6.53 -1.02 7.44
CA GLU A 30 7.26 -0.28 8.47
C GLU A 30 7.12 1.24 8.29
N VAL A 31 7.32 1.77 7.08
CA VAL A 31 7.18 3.21 6.86
C VAL A 31 5.74 3.70 7.05
N ILE A 32 4.74 2.87 6.71
CA ILE A 32 3.33 3.17 6.96
C ILE A 32 3.05 3.21 8.46
N LYS A 33 3.61 2.28 9.24
CA LYS A 33 3.50 2.28 10.69
C LYS A 33 4.12 3.54 11.30
N ILE A 34 5.33 3.90 10.89
CA ILE A 34 6.04 5.13 11.32
C ILE A 34 5.23 6.39 11.01
N LYS A 35 4.59 6.44 9.82
CA LYS A 35 3.67 7.52 9.43
C LYS A 35 2.42 7.55 10.31
N SER A 36 1.81 6.39 10.58
CA SER A 36 0.64 6.26 11.45
C SER A 36 0.93 6.76 12.87
N ASP A 37 2.07 6.34 13.43
CA ASP A 37 2.49 6.75 14.77
C ASP A 37 2.72 8.25 14.86
N ALA A 38 3.33 8.87 13.83
CA ALA A 38 3.49 10.31 13.76
C ALA A 38 2.15 11.04 13.67
N ARG A 39 1.21 10.51 12.88
CA ARG A 39 -0.15 11.05 12.80
C ARG A 39 -0.83 10.99 14.17
N MET A 40 -0.72 9.86 14.88
CA MET A 40 -1.31 9.70 16.20
C MET A 40 -0.71 10.67 17.24
N ARG A 41 0.61 10.89 17.20
CA ARG A 41 1.27 11.88 18.06
C ARG A 41 0.75 13.29 17.79
N TRP A 42 0.76 13.70 16.52
CA TRP A 42 0.24 15.01 16.12
C TRP A 42 -1.23 15.20 16.49
N MET A 43 -2.09 14.19 16.29
CA MET A 43 -3.52 14.28 16.65
C MET A 43 -3.74 14.46 18.16
N ARG A 44 -2.84 13.92 19.00
CA ARG A 44 -2.91 14.05 20.46
C ARG A 44 -2.43 15.42 20.95
N LEU A 45 -1.26 15.86 20.49
CA LEU A 45 -0.59 17.06 21.00
C LEU A 45 -0.94 18.33 20.22
N LYS A 46 -1.34 18.19 18.95
CA LYS A 46 -1.67 19.27 18.00
C LYS A 46 -0.59 20.36 17.87
N ASN A 47 0.67 20.03 18.14
CA ASN A 47 1.78 20.96 17.98
C ASN A 47 2.23 21.07 16.50
N LYS A 48 2.95 22.15 16.17
CA LYS A 48 3.46 22.39 14.82
C LYS A 48 4.63 21.45 14.46
N ALA A 49 5.49 21.14 15.42
CA ALA A 49 6.63 20.26 15.20
C ALA A 49 6.22 18.83 14.79
N ASP A 50 5.24 18.23 15.46
CA ASP A 50 4.74 16.89 15.10
C ASP A 50 3.95 16.92 13.79
N HIS A 51 3.29 18.03 13.47
CA HIS A 51 2.67 18.22 12.15
C HIS A 51 3.70 18.15 11.03
N ASP A 52 4.83 18.84 11.19
CA ASP A 52 5.90 18.86 10.20
C ASP A 52 6.59 17.49 10.11
N ILE A 53 6.83 16.82 11.24
CA ILE A 53 7.33 15.44 11.28
C ILE A 53 6.38 14.48 10.57
N HIS A 54 5.08 14.58 10.82
CA HIS A 54 4.06 13.78 10.14
C HIS A 54 4.08 14.02 8.63
N ASN A 55 4.15 15.28 8.19
CA ASN A 55 4.20 15.62 6.77
C ASN A 55 5.46 15.08 6.08
N GLN A 56 6.63 15.23 6.70
CA GLN A 56 7.88 14.66 6.18
C GLN A 56 7.77 13.13 6.05
N ARG A 57 7.28 12.45 7.08
CA ARG A 57 7.07 10.98 7.06
C ARG A 57 6.05 10.57 6.02
N ARG A 58 4.96 11.32 5.86
CA ARG A 58 3.93 11.09 4.83
C ARG A 58 4.53 11.17 3.43
N THR A 59 5.32 12.20 3.14
CA THR A 59 5.98 12.37 1.84
C THR A 59 6.93 11.21 1.55
N LYS A 60 7.86 10.91 2.48
CA LYS A 60 8.82 9.81 2.33
C LYS A 60 8.13 8.45 2.14
N THR A 61 7.08 8.17 2.92
CA THR A 61 6.31 6.94 2.81
C THR A 61 5.64 6.81 1.44
N ASN A 62 5.00 7.87 0.97
CA ASN A 62 4.31 7.87 -0.31
C ASN A 62 5.30 7.73 -1.48
N GLU A 63 6.46 8.37 -1.38
CA GLU A 63 7.53 8.27 -2.35
C GLU A 63 8.07 6.83 -2.45
N LEU A 64 8.43 6.22 -1.32
CA LEU A 64 8.92 4.84 -1.29
C LEU A 64 7.91 3.86 -1.90
N CYS A 65 6.65 3.93 -1.45
CA CYS A 65 5.60 3.06 -1.96
C CYS A 65 5.36 3.28 -3.47
N LYS A 66 5.45 4.53 -3.94
CA LYS A 66 5.32 4.86 -5.37
C LYS A 66 6.47 4.27 -6.18
N GLN A 67 7.71 4.42 -5.71
CA GLN A 67 8.91 3.90 -6.38
C GLN A 67 8.85 2.37 -6.47
N LYS A 68 8.55 1.66 -5.38
CA LYS A 68 8.43 0.19 -5.38
C LYS A 68 7.33 -0.31 -6.31
N LYS A 69 6.16 0.34 -6.26
CA LYS A 69 5.06 0.03 -7.17
C LYS A 69 5.47 0.23 -8.63
N GLN A 70 6.20 1.31 -8.93
CA GLN A 70 6.66 1.60 -10.29
C GLN A 70 7.69 0.58 -10.76
N LYS A 71 8.67 0.24 -9.91
CA LYS A 71 9.69 -0.78 -10.18
C LYS A 71 9.03 -2.11 -10.55
N TRP A 72 8.12 -2.60 -9.72
CA TRP A 72 7.39 -3.84 -10.01
C TRP A 72 6.58 -3.77 -11.30
N ILE A 73 5.94 -2.63 -11.61
CA ILE A 73 5.23 -2.45 -12.88
C ILE A 73 6.19 -2.58 -14.05
N ASN A 74 7.35 -1.94 -13.98
CA ASN A 74 8.36 -1.98 -15.05
C ASN A 74 8.88 -3.41 -15.26
N GLU A 75 9.24 -4.10 -14.17
CA GLU A 75 9.67 -5.51 -14.22
C GLU A 75 8.58 -6.41 -14.82
N THR A 76 7.34 -6.27 -14.37
CA THR A 76 6.20 -7.03 -14.91
C THR A 76 5.98 -6.74 -16.40
N MET A 77 6.16 -5.50 -16.84
CA MET A 77 6.03 -5.14 -18.27
C MET A 77 7.13 -5.78 -19.11
N GLN A 78 8.37 -5.81 -18.64
CA GLN A 78 9.47 -6.50 -19.31
C GLN A 78 9.21 -8.00 -19.43
N GLU A 79 8.69 -8.63 -18.37
CA GLU A 79 8.27 -10.04 -18.41
C GLU A 79 7.17 -10.28 -19.45
N ILE A 80 6.15 -9.42 -19.50
CA ILE A 80 5.08 -9.49 -20.49
C ILE A 80 5.61 -9.33 -21.92
N GLU A 81 6.52 -8.38 -22.15
CA GLU A 81 7.14 -8.18 -23.47
C GLU A 81 7.94 -9.41 -23.90
N ASN A 82 8.71 -10.02 -22.99
CA ASN A 82 9.46 -11.24 -23.24
C ASN A 82 8.55 -12.43 -23.57
N GLU A 83 7.43 -12.59 -22.86
CA GLU A 83 6.44 -13.63 -23.13
C GLU A 83 5.71 -13.39 -24.45
N ASN A 84 5.40 -12.13 -24.78
CA ASN A 84 4.76 -11.79 -26.04
C ASN A 84 5.66 -12.10 -27.25
N ARG A 85 6.99 -11.92 -27.13
CA ARG A 85 7.96 -12.36 -28.16
C ARG A 85 7.93 -13.87 -28.39
N LYS A 86 7.49 -14.66 -27.40
CA LYS A 86 7.28 -16.11 -27.50
C LYS A 86 5.86 -16.47 -27.96
N ASN A 87 5.10 -15.52 -28.51
CA ASN A 87 3.69 -15.66 -28.88
C ASN A 87 2.74 -15.99 -27.69
N ASN A 88 3.12 -15.68 -26.45
CA ASN A 88 2.26 -15.84 -25.27
C ASN A 88 1.68 -14.50 -24.80
N SER A 89 0.44 -14.20 -25.21
CA SER A 89 -0.26 -12.97 -24.83
C SER A 89 -1.05 -13.08 -23.51
N THR A 90 -1.16 -14.27 -22.94
CA THR A 90 -1.94 -14.53 -21.72
C THR A 90 -1.53 -13.65 -20.52
N PRO A 91 -0.22 -13.42 -20.26
CA PRO A 91 0.23 -12.55 -19.17
C PRO A 91 -0.25 -11.10 -19.31
N LEU A 92 -0.27 -10.57 -20.53
CA LEU A 92 -0.75 -9.21 -20.83
C LEU A 92 -2.23 -9.05 -20.43
N TYR A 93 -3.09 -9.97 -20.87
CA TYR A 93 -4.52 -9.91 -20.55
C TYR A 93 -4.78 -10.06 -19.05
N LYS A 94 -4.03 -10.94 -18.35
CA LYS A 94 -4.10 -11.08 -16.88
C LYS A 94 -3.73 -9.76 -16.19
N PHE A 95 -2.64 -9.12 -16.60
CA PHE A 95 -2.21 -7.85 -16.05
C PHE A 95 -3.23 -6.73 -16.27
N LEU A 96 -3.77 -6.59 -17.49
CA LEU A 96 -4.81 -5.61 -17.82
C LEU A 96 -6.08 -5.81 -16.98
N LYS A 97 -6.53 -7.07 -16.81
CA LYS A 97 -7.69 -7.41 -15.97
C LYS A 97 -7.46 -7.00 -14.52
N MET A 98 -6.27 -7.25 -13.97
CA MET A 98 -5.89 -6.82 -12.63
C MET A 98 -5.91 -5.28 -12.49
N LYS A 99 -5.36 -4.54 -13.47
CA LYS A 99 -5.36 -3.07 -13.45
C LYS A 99 -6.77 -2.48 -13.52
N ARG A 100 -7.65 -3.04 -14.35
CA ARG A 100 -9.07 -2.62 -14.43
C ARG A 100 -9.79 -2.82 -13.10
N ARG A 101 -9.59 -3.96 -12.42
CA ARG A 101 -10.17 -4.22 -11.09
C ARG A 101 -9.72 -3.21 -10.04
N ALA A 102 -8.49 -2.70 -10.12
CA ALA A 102 -7.96 -1.72 -9.18
C ALA A 102 -8.51 -0.29 -9.39
N ARG A 103 -9.17 -0.01 -10.52
CA ARG A 103 -9.76 1.31 -10.86
C ARG A 103 -11.28 1.38 -10.64
N ARG A 104 -11.95 0.28 -10.29
CA ARG A 104 -13.38 0.33 -9.95
C ARG A 104 -13.53 1.05 -8.59
N PRO A 105 -14.42 2.06 -8.48
CA PRO A 105 -14.69 2.78 -7.24
C PRO A 105 -15.19 1.84 -6.13
#